data_AF-Q8R8H6-F1
#
_entry.id   AF-Q8R8H6-F1
#
_cell.length_a   1.000
_cell.length_b   1.000
_cell.length_c   1.000
_cell.angle_alpha   90.00
_cell.angle_beta   90.00
_cell.angle_gamma   90.00
#
_symmetry.space_group_name_H-M   'P 1'
#
loop_
_entity.id
_entity.type
_entity.pdbx_description
1 polymer ?
#
loop_
_entity_poly.entity_id
_entity_poly.type
_entity_poly.pdbx_seq_one_letter_code
_entity_poly.pdbx_strand_id
1 'polypeptide(L)'
;MEKVRLESVLRKLDNALDPYQKLTKFYELLGWNRENNIDPTKIRLNEEDLEALIKNEMENAKRFGLTAIDVGFLWLNKGPGGDKDIEKGTILLQRRLANLKIKMKGENGDAVSN
;
A
#
# COMPACT_ATOMS: atom_id res chain seq x y z
N MET A 1 5.85 13.95 0.43
CA MET A 1 5.51 12.51 0.44
C MET A 1 5.70 12.01 1.86
N GLU A 2 4.84 11.12 2.33
CA GLU A 2 4.98 10.50 3.65
C GLU A 2 5.98 9.33 3.55
N LYS A 3 6.86 9.20 4.53
CA LYS A 3 7.83 8.10 4.62
C LYS A 3 7.33 7.06 5.64
N VAL A 4 7.30 5.80 5.25
CA VAL A 4 6.99 4.67 6.13
C VAL A 4 8.14 3.68 6.08
N ARG A 5 8.50 3.08 7.21
CA ARG A 5 9.52 2.02 7.23
C ARG A 5 8.93 0.72 6.66
N LEU A 6 9.57 0.14 5.66
CA LEU A 6 9.14 -1.11 5.04
C LEU A 6 8.98 -2.22 6.08
N GLU A 7 9.97 -2.37 6.96
CA GLU A 7 9.97 -3.40 8.00
C GLU A 7 8.75 -3.31 8.94
N SER A 8 8.27 -2.10 9.25
CA SER A 8 7.12 -1.93 10.14
C SER A 8 5.80 -2.40 9.51
N VAL A 9 5.76 -2.44 8.17
CA VAL A 9 4.66 -2.99 7.37
C VAL A 9 4.83 -4.51 7.25
N LEU A 10 6.01 -4.98 6.84
CA LEU A 10 6.27 -6.41 6.64
C LEU A 10 6.09 -7.24 7.93
N ARG A 11 6.47 -6.70 9.10
CA ARG A 11 6.25 -7.37 10.40
C ARG A 11 4.77 -7.59 10.75
N LYS A 12 3.86 -6.85 10.10
CA LYS A 12 2.41 -6.98 10.27
C LYS A 12 1.75 -7.80 9.17
N LEU A 13 2.50 -8.23 8.16
CA LEU A 13 2.02 -9.15 7.15
C LEU A 13 2.09 -10.57 7.69
N ASP A 14 0.96 -11.26 7.62
CA ASP A 14 0.90 -12.68 7.92
C ASP A 14 1.39 -13.49 6.72
N ASN A 15 2.33 -14.40 6.98
CA ASN A 15 2.91 -15.29 5.97
C ASN A 15 1.97 -16.43 5.55
N ALA A 16 0.88 -16.65 6.28
CA ALA A 16 -0.18 -17.58 5.90
C ALA A 16 -1.15 -17.01 4.85
N LEU A 17 -1.07 -15.71 4.55
CA LEU A 17 -1.88 -15.09 3.50
C LEU A 17 -1.39 -15.49 2.13
N ASP A 18 -2.33 -15.81 1.23
CA ASP A 18 -2.02 -15.97 -0.18
C ASP A 18 -1.49 -14.65 -0.79
N PRO A 19 -0.79 -14.69 -1.94
CA PRO A 19 -0.19 -13.50 -2.53
C PRO A 19 -1.17 -12.34 -2.82
N TYR A 20 -2.43 -12.62 -3.15
CA TYR A 20 -3.44 -11.58 -3.41
C TYR A 20 -3.91 -10.93 -2.11
N GLN A 21 -4.16 -11.74 -1.09
CA GLN A 21 -4.52 -11.27 0.24
C GLN A 21 -3.38 -10.47 0.87
N LYS A 22 -2.14 -10.94 0.71
CA LYS A 22 -0.96 -10.27 1.23
C LYS A 22 -0.74 -8.91 0.55
N LEU A 23 -0.89 -8.83 -0.77
CA LEU A 23 -0.83 -7.55 -1.50
C LEU A 23 -1.93 -6.58 -1.02
N THR A 24 -3.16 -7.07 -0.86
CA THR A 24 -4.27 -6.27 -0.33
C THR A 24 -3.95 -5.77 1.08
N LYS A 25 -3.44 -6.65 1.95
CA LYS A 25 -3.10 -6.32 3.33
C LYS A 25 -1.95 -5.33 3.41
N PHE A 26 -0.97 -5.45 2.52
CA PHE A 26 0.14 -4.51 2.40
C PHE A 26 -0.39 -3.09 2.16
N TYR A 27 -1.36 -2.92 1.26
CA TYR A 27 -1.98 -1.62 1.02
C TYR A 27 -2.83 -1.13 2.19
N GLU A 28 -3.62 -2.00 2.83
CA GLU A 28 -4.38 -1.62 4.04
C GLU A 28 -3.49 -1.07 5.14
N LEU A 29 -2.33 -1.70 5.37
CA LEU A 29 -1.35 -1.26 6.37
C LEU A 29 -0.73 0.11 6.06
N LEU A 30 -0.76 0.53 4.79
CA LEU A 30 -0.34 1.86 4.33
C LEU A 30 -1.47 2.90 4.41
N GLY A 31 -2.60 2.55 5.03
CA GLY A 31 -3.74 3.46 5.25
C GLY A 31 -4.74 3.47 4.09
N TRP A 32 -4.70 2.45 3.23
CA TRP A 32 -5.57 2.35 2.09
C TRP A 32 -6.89 1.65 2.45
N ASN A 33 -8.05 2.19 2.03
CA ASN A 33 -9.34 1.55 2.25
C ASN A 33 -9.80 0.81 0.97
N ARG A 34 -10.50 -0.32 1.12
CA ARG A 34 -10.97 -1.15 0.01
C ARG A 34 -12.05 -0.50 -0.87
N GLU A 35 -12.55 0.68 -0.48
CA GLU A 35 -13.58 1.43 -1.21
C GLU A 35 -12.96 2.35 -2.27
N ASN A 36 -11.68 2.70 -2.14
CA ASN A 36 -10.94 3.45 -3.14
C ASN A 36 -10.37 2.48 -4.20
N ASN A 37 -9.97 2.97 -5.39
CA ASN A 37 -9.21 2.17 -6.38
C ASN A 37 -7.71 2.19 -6.07
N ILE A 38 -7.02 1.01 -6.04
CA ILE A 38 -5.57 0.97 -5.77
C ILE A 38 -4.95 1.77 -6.89
N ASP A 39 -4.20 2.80 -6.52
CA ASP A 39 -3.32 3.50 -7.44
C ASP A 39 -1.88 3.13 -7.07
N PRO A 40 -1.31 2.08 -7.71
CA PRO A 40 0.02 1.59 -7.34
C PRO A 40 1.10 2.64 -7.62
N THR A 41 0.83 3.62 -8.49
CA THR A 41 1.76 4.69 -8.84
C THR A 41 2.06 5.63 -7.67
N LYS A 42 1.20 5.66 -6.65
CA LYS A 42 1.34 6.51 -5.46
C LYS A 42 2.18 5.88 -4.36
N ILE A 43 2.62 4.64 -4.53
CA ILE A 43 3.38 3.91 -3.52
C ILE A 43 4.69 3.47 -4.17
N ARG A 44 5.80 3.99 -3.65
CA ARG A 44 7.14 3.67 -4.15
C ARG A 44 8.01 3.10 -3.05
N LEU A 45 8.80 2.09 -3.36
CA LEU A 45 9.84 1.53 -2.51
C LEU A 45 11.19 1.82 -3.13
N ASN A 46 12.24 1.69 -2.31
CA ASN A 46 13.56 1.45 -2.87
C ASN A 46 13.50 0.24 -3.82
N GLU A 47 14.17 0.34 -4.97
CA GLU A 47 14.14 -0.69 -6.01
C GLU A 47 14.66 -2.06 -5.51
N GLU A 48 15.76 -2.10 -4.75
CA GLU A 48 16.30 -3.36 -4.23
C GLU A 48 15.36 -4.00 -3.21
N ASP A 49 14.70 -3.19 -2.38
CA ASP A 49 13.69 -3.69 -1.44
C ASP A 49 12.47 -4.27 -2.17
N LEU A 50 12.05 -3.64 -3.28
CA LEU A 50 10.96 -4.14 -4.10
C LEU A 50 11.33 -5.48 -4.76
N GLU A 51 12.53 -5.57 -5.34
CA GLU A 51 13.02 -6.81 -5.93
C GLU A 51 13.10 -7.93 -4.89
N ALA A 52 13.62 -7.63 -3.69
CA ALA A 52 13.70 -8.59 -2.59
C ALA A 52 12.31 -9.05 -2.14
N LEU A 53 11.34 -8.12 -2.02
CA LEU A 53 9.96 -8.42 -1.68
C LEU A 53 9.32 -9.36 -2.73
N ILE A 54 9.41 -8.99 -4.01
CA ILE A 54 8.83 -9.79 -5.10
C ILE A 54 9.45 -11.18 -5.14
N LYS A 55 10.78 -11.27 -5.04
CA LYS A 55 11.49 -12.55 -5.00
C LYS A 55 11.01 -13.44 -3.85
N ASN A 56 10.88 -12.89 -2.64
CA ASN A 56 10.38 -13.63 -1.49
C ASN A 56 8.94 -14.13 -1.70
N GLU A 57 8.07 -13.33 -2.33
CA GLU A 57 6.70 -13.74 -2.63
C GLU A 57 6.64 -14.82 -3.72
N MET A 58 7.49 -14.72 -4.75
CA MET A 58 7.63 -15.75 -5.78
C MET A 58 8.13 -17.09 -5.20
N GLU A 59 9.07 -17.06 -4.25
CA GLU A 59 9.54 -18.25 -3.55
C GLU A 59 8.44 -18.90 -2.70
N ASN A 60 7.57 -18.08 -2.10
CA ASN A 60 6.43 -18.56 -1.31
C ASN A 60 5.24 -19.04 -2.14
N ALA A 61 5.18 -18.74 -3.44
CA ALA A 61 4.05 -19.07 -4.34
C ALA A 61 3.64 -20.55 -4.28
N LYS A 62 4.63 -21.46 -4.25
CA LYS A 62 4.41 -22.92 -4.23
C LYS A 62 3.59 -23.37 -3.02
N ARG A 63 3.66 -22.68 -1.88
CA ARG A 63 2.91 -23.01 -0.66
C ARG A 63 1.39 -22.88 -0.86
N PHE A 64 0.99 -22.07 -1.83
CA PHE A 64 -0.40 -21.77 -2.15
C PHE A 64 -0.86 -22.42 -3.46
N GLY A 65 -0.06 -23.32 -4.03
CA GLY A 65 -0.36 -23.95 -5.33
C GLY A 65 -0.29 -22.98 -6.52
N LEU A 66 0.39 -21.83 -6.38
CA LEU A 66 0.58 -20.84 -7.42
C LEU A 66 1.97 -20.96 -8.07
N THR A 67 2.09 -20.50 -9.32
CA THR A 67 3.42 -20.41 -9.94
C THR A 67 4.14 -19.14 -9.49
N ALA A 68 5.47 -19.20 -9.45
CA ALA A 68 6.29 -18.02 -9.18
C ALA A 68 6.02 -16.91 -10.21
N ILE A 69 5.74 -17.26 -11.46
CA ILE A 69 5.47 -16.31 -12.53
C ILE A 69 4.16 -15.55 -12.28
N ASP A 70 3.09 -16.25 -11.86
CA ASP A 70 1.80 -15.61 -11.56
C ASP A 70 1.94 -14.59 -10.43
N VAL A 71 2.68 -14.95 -9.39
CA VAL A 71 2.95 -14.05 -8.27
C VAL A 71 3.83 -12.89 -8.70
N GLY A 72 4.86 -13.12 -9.51
CA GLY A 72 5.69 -12.06 -10.07
C GLY A 72 4.84 -11.05 -10.87
N PHE A 73 3.98 -11.53 -11.78
CA PHE A 73 3.09 -10.65 -12.54
C PHE A 73 2.06 -9.93 -11.67
N LEU A 74 1.55 -10.55 -10.61
CA LEU A 74 0.67 -9.88 -9.66
C LEU A 74 1.36 -8.65 -9.07
N TRP A 75 2.56 -8.81 -8.52
CA TRP A 75 3.28 -7.72 -7.87
C TRP A 75 3.82 -6.67 -8.85
N LEU A 76 4.26 -7.08 -10.05
CA LEU A 76 4.71 -6.12 -11.07
C LEU A 76 3.56 -5.26 -11.62
N ASN A 77 2.37 -5.83 -11.78
CA ASN A 77 1.23 -5.13 -12.38
C ASN A 77 0.37 -4.37 -11.36
N LYS A 78 0.28 -4.88 -10.12
CA LYS A 78 -0.62 -4.37 -9.08
C LYS A 78 0.10 -3.92 -7.81
N GLY A 79 1.39 -4.23 -7.68
CA GLY A 79 2.24 -3.84 -6.57
C GLY A 79 2.82 -2.44 -6.69
N PRO A 80 3.58 -2.01 -5.68
CA PRO A 80 4.16 -0.68 -5.64
C PRO A 80 5.29 -0.53 -6.67
N GLY A 81 5.62 0.72 -7.01
CA GLY A 81 6.74 1.02 -7.91
C GLY A 81 8.10 0.97 -7.20
N GLY A 82 9.15 0.66 -7.96
CA GLY A 82 10.54 0.73 -7.49
C GLY A 82 11.17 2.07 -7.88
N ASP A 83 12.06 2.58 -7.03
CA ASP A 83 12.78 3.83 -7.25
C ASP A 83 14.19 3.76 -6.62
N LYS A 84 15.22 4.04 -7.42
CA LYS A 84 16.63 3.99 -7.01
C LYS A 84 17.00 5.14 -6.07
N ASP A 85 16.26 6.24 -6.11
CA ASP A 85 16.54 7.45 -5.33
C ASP A 85 15.92 7.38 -3.92
N ILE A 86 15.12 6.35 -3.64
CA ILE A 86 14.56 6.10 -2.31
C ILE A 86 15.58 5.36 -1.45
N GLU A 87 15.77 5.84 -0.22
CA GLU A 87 16.60 5.17 0.78
C GLU A 87 16.09 3.75 1.10
N LYS A 88 16.99 2.77 1.24
CA LYS A 88 16.63 1.40 1.64
C LYS A 88 15.81 1.38 2.93
N GLY A 89 14.90 0.43 3.03
CA GLY A 89 13.92 0.29 4.09
C GLY A 89 12.80 1.34 4.07
N THR A 90 12.70 2.17 3.03
CA THR A 90 11.70 3.26 2.97
C THR A 90 10.63 3.01 1.92
N ILE A 91 9.39 3.23 2.32
CA ILE A 91 8.21 3.36 1.45
C ILE A 91 7.86 4.85 1.38
N LEU A 92 7.75 5.39 0.17
CA LEU A 92 7.19 6.70 -0.09
C LEU A 92 5.72 6.59 -0.48
N LEU A 93 4.88 7.29 0.27
CA LEU A 93 3.46 7.44 -0.01
C LEU A 93 3.20 8.83 -0.59
N GLN A 94 2.76 8.88 -1.84
CA GLN A 94 2.30 10.10 -2.48
C GLN A 94 0.86 10.39 -2.06
N ARG A 95 0.69 11.09 -0.92
CA ARG A 95 -0.63 11.62 -0.54
C ARG A 95 -1.06 12.70 -1.53
N ARG A 96 -2.19 12.49 -2.22
CA ARG A 96 -3.07 13.59 -2.65
C ARG A 96 -4.53 13.27 -2.30
N LEU A 97 -5.05 14.10 -1.39
CA LEU A 97 -6.44 14.36 -0.98
C LEU A 97 -7.21 13.26 -0.22
N ALA A 98 -6.92 13.17 1.08
CA ALA A 98 -7.99 13.14 2.08
C ALA A 98 -7.86 14.39 2.98
N ASN A 99 -7.95 15.56 2.36
CA ASN A 99 -8.56 16.72 3.03
C ASN A 99 -10.09 16.56 3.00
N LEU A 100 -10.60 15.41 3.42
CA LEU A 100 -11.94 15.31 4.00
C LEU A 100 -11.80 15.38 5.53
N LYS A 101 -11.10 16.42 6.01
CA LYS A 101 -11.70 17.20 7.08
C LYS A 101 -12.88 17.93 6.45
N ILE A 102 -13.99 17.23 6.21
CA ILE A 102 -15.26 17.92 6.22
C ILE A 102 -15.33 18.48 7.64
N LYS A 103 -15.14 19.80 7.74
CA LYS A 103 -15.74 20.60 8.79
C LYS A 103 -17.20 20.16 8.91
N MET A 104 -17.49 19.22 9.79
CA MET A 104 -18.72 19.25 10.57
C MET A 104 -18.35 19.87 11.91
N LYS A 105 -17.84 21.11 11.85
CA LYS A 105 -17.83 22.01 13.00
C LYS A 105 -18.85 23.07 12.65
N GLY A 106 -19.89 23.14 13.48
CA GLY A 106 -21.16 23.75 13.18
C GLY A 106 -21.12 25.20 12.73
N GLU A 107 -22.06 25.52 11.86
CA GLU A 107 -22.64 26.83 11.65
C GLU A 107 -24.07 26.58 11.21
N ASN A 108 -24.98 26.68 12.16
CA ASN A 108 -26.31 27.27 12.01
C ASN A 108 -26.89 27.42 13.42
N GLY A 109 -26.25 28.35 14.16
CA GLY A 109 -26.95 29.11 15.17
C GLY A 109 -27.66 30.27 14.47
N ASP A 110 -28.95 30.35 14.72
CA ASP A 110 -29.78 31.55 14.84
C ASP A 110 -30.15 32.43 13.63
N ALA A 111 -31.48 32.65 13.63
CA ALA A 111 -32.20 33.87 13.27
C ALA A 111 -32.41 34.18 11.78
N VAL A 112 -33.66 33.92 11.34
CA VAL A 112 -34.44 34.98 10.68
C VAL A 112 -35.85 34.97 11.27
N SER A 113 -36.10 35.90 12.17
CA SER A 113 -37.41 36.52 12.34
C SER A 113 -37.49 37.69 11.37
N ASN A 114 -38.52 37.71 10.52
CA ASN A 114 -39.30 38.90 10.16
C ASN A 114 -40.55 38.47 9.40
#